data_AF-A0A2S7IUT2-F1
#
_entry.id   AF-A0A2S7IUT2-F1
#
_cell.length_a   1.000
_cell.length_b   1.000
_cell.length_c   1.000
_cell.angle_alpha   90.00
_cell.angle_beta   90.00
_cell.angle_gamma   90.00
#
_symmetry.space_group_name_H-M   'P 1'
#
loop_
_entity.id
_entity.type
_entity.pdbx_description
1 polymer ?
#
loop_
_entity_poly.entity_id
_entity_poly.type
_entity_poly.pdbx_seq_one_letter_code
_entity_poly.pdbx_strand_id
1 'polypeptide(L)'
;MEPINRVGHMFDLNREMNVPTWFSVLQLFATACALALVAWVQRLKSLPSTAWWGLSAIFFYMSLDEGTDMHGLWRADNYAIPGTAHPFFSWIIPAAFVVIVVGVIFVRWLFALPRRTASLFVLAGAFFVTGALVFEGIGAFLADETFFNASYLVVSTIEETLEMSGVLIMLFAVLEYLEDQGVRLALAPEPYD
;
A
#
# COMPACT_ATOMS: atom_id res chain seq x y z
N MET A 1 13.33 24.40 14.39
CA MET A 1 11.88 24.14 14.36
C MET A 1 11.32 24.31 15.77
N GLU A 2 10.29 25.14 15.94
CA GLU A 2 9.62 25.33 17.23
C GLU A 2 8.96 24.04 17.76
N PRO A 3 8.74 23.91 19.08
CA PRO A 3 8.17 22.69 19.68
C PRO A 3 6.79 22.29 19.12
N ILE A 4 5.95 23.26 18.77
CA ILE A 4 4.61 23.02 18.22
C ILE A 4 4.69 22.37 16.82
N ASN A 5 5.75 22.69 16.06
CA ASN A 5 6.01 22.10 14.75
C ASN A 5 6.54 20.67 14.85
N ARG A 6 7.13 20.29 15.99
CA ARG A 6 7.60 18.90 16.21
C ARG A 6 6.44 17.94 16.47
N VAL A 7 5.47 18.34 17.30
CA VAL A 7 4.30 17.50 17.56
C VAL A 7 3.43 17.38 16.32
N GLY A 8 3.22 18.49 15.59
CA GLY A 8 2.51 18.47 14.31
C GLY A 8 3.13 17.49 13.32
N HIS A 9 4.46 17.51 13.14
CA HIS A 9 5.18 16.59 12.25
C HIS A 9 4.94 15.11 12.60
N MET A 10 4.80 14.74 13.88
CA MET A 10 4.66 13.34 14.27
C MET A 10 3.33 12.70 13.85
N PHE A 11 2.33 13.51 13.50
CA PHE A 11 0.99 13.07 13.11
C PHE A 11 0.53 13.68 11.77
N ASP A 12 1.47 14.26 11.01
CA ASP A 12 1.21 14.88 9.72
C ASP A 12 1.27 13.83 8.62
N LEU A 13 0.12 13.46 8.05
CA LEU A 13 0.02 12.45 6.99
C LEU A 13 0.83 12.83 5.74
N ASN A 14 1.05 14.12 5.48
CA ASN A 14 1.84 14.57 4.33
C ASN A 14 3.36 14.40 4.53
N ARG A 15 3.81 14.07 5.74
CA ARG A 15 5.22 13.89 6.03
C ARG A 15 5.57 12.43 6.26
N GLU A 16 6.78 12.10 5.88
CA GLU A 16 7.39 10.82 6.19
C GLU A 16 8.09 10.84 7.57
N MET A 17 8.61 9.67 7.98
CA MET A 17 9.41 9.50 9.20
C MET A 17 8.64 9.88 10.48
N ASN A 18 7.36 9.52 10.53
CA ASN A 18 6.48 9.80 11.66
C ASN A 18 5.58 8.60 12.03
N VAL A 19 4.58 8.84 12.88
CA VAL A 19 3.69 7.77 13.37
C VAL A 19 2.83 7.18 12.24
N PRO A 20 2.17 7.98 11.38
CA PRO A 20 1.50 7.47 10.18
C PRO A 20 2.38 6.58 9.30
N THR A 21 3.57 7.03 8.90
CA THR A 21 4.50 6.24 8.06
C THR A 21 4.83 4.91 8.71
N TRP A 22 5.18 4.92 10.01
CA TRP A 22 5.48 3.68 10.72
C TRP A 22 4.29 2.71 10.75
N PHE A 23 3.08 3.24 10.92
CA PHE A 23 1.86 2.43 10.86
C PHE A 23 1.64 1.84 9.46
N SER A 24 1.79 2.63 8.40
CA SER A 24 1.71 2.17 7.00
C SER A 24 2.73 1.07 6.69
N VAL A 25 4.00 1.25 7.10
CA VAL A 25 5.06 0.22 6.99
C VAL A 25 4.62 -1.08 7.66
N LEU A 26 4.17 -1.02 8.91
CA LEU A 26 3.75 -2.22 9.63
C LEU A 26 2.54 -2.90 8.99
N GLN A 27 1.60 -2.11 8.48
CA GLN A 27 0.39 -2.63 7.84
C GLN A 27 0.71 -3.34 6.51
N LEU A 28 1.56 -2.74 5.69
CA LEU A 28 2.06 -3.33 4.45
C LEU A 28 2.86 -4.60 4.73
N PHE A 29 3.78 -4.56 5.71
CA PHE A 29 4.57 -5.73 6.10
C PHE A 29 3.71 -6.87 6.65
N ALA A 30 2.72 -6.58 7.50
CA ALA A 30 1.78 -7.57 8.01
C ALA A 30 0.98 -8.23 6.86
N THR A 31 0.56 -7.43 5.89
CA THR A 31 -0.12 -7.93 4.68
C THR A 31 0.80 -8.82 3.85
N ALA A 32 2.07 -8.44 3.67
CA ALA A 32 3.07 -9.26 2.98
C ALA A 32 3.27 -10.62 3.67
N CYS A 33 3.37 -10.64 5.00
CA CYS A 33 3.47 -11.86 5.81
C CYS A 33 2.23 -12.74 5.69
N ALA A 34 1.03 -12.16 5.73
CA ALA A 34 -0.22 -12.89 5.57
C ALA A 34 -0.31 -13.53 4.18
N LEU A 35 0.08 -12.81 3.12
CA LEU A 35 0.15 -13.33 1.75
C LEU A 35 1.17 -14.47 1.62
N ALA A 36 2.35 -14.34 2.24
CA ALA A 36 3.34 -15.41 2.30
C ALA A 36 2.80 -16.66 3.00
N LEU A 37 2.05 -16.48 4.09
CA LEU A 37 1.40 -17.58 4.81
C LEU A 37 0.36 -18.28 3.92
N VAL A 38 -0.46 -17.53 3.17
CA VAL A 38 -1.36 -18.13 2.17
C VAL A 38 -0.56 -18.93 1.14
N ALA A 39 0.51 -18.36 0.60
CA ALA A 39 1.36 -19.02 -0.39
C ALA A 39 1.94 -20.33 0.15
N TRP A 40 2.37 -20.34 1.41
CA TRP A 40 2.86 -21.51 2.11
C TRP A 40 1.78 -22.58 2.29
N VAL A 41 0.58 -22.21 2.76
CA VAL A 41 -0.55 -23.13 2.93
C VAL A 41 -0.99 -23.74 1.59
N GLN A 42 -1.06 -22.94 0.53
CA GLN A 42 -1.36 -23.42 -0.82
C GLN A 42 -0.32 -24.45 -1.28
N ARG A 43 0.97 -24.19 -1.02
CA ARG A 43 2.05 -25.12 -1.35
C ARG A 43 1.93 -26.44 -0.58
N LEU A 44 1.62 -26.41 0.71
CA LEU A 44 1.39 -27.63 1.51
C LEU A 44 0.21 -28.46 0.97
N LYS A 45 -0.82 -27.80 0.43
CA LYS A 45 -1.96 -28.45 -0.23
C LYS A 45 -1.69 -28.85 -1.69
N SER A 46 -0.46 -28.69 -2.20
CA SER A 46 -0.10 -28.91 -3.61
C SER A 46 -0.93 -28.08 -4.60
N LEU A 47 -1.40 -26.91 -4.18
CA LEU A 47 -2.14 -25.96 -5.00
C LEU A 47 -1.21 -24.85 -5.53
N PRO A 48 -1.59 -24.16 -6.62
CA PRO A 48 -0.83 -23.02 -7.13
C PRO A 48 -0.61 -21.94 -6.07
N SER A 49 0.66 -21.55 -5.85
CA SER A 49 1.08 -20.58 -4.85
C SER A 49 1.90 -19.40 -5.40
N THR A 50 2.33 -19.45 -6.67
CA THR A 50 3.23 -18.47 -7.28
C THR A 50 2.68 -17.05 -7.24
N ALA A 51 1.39 -16.86 -7.51
CA ALA A 51 0.76 -15.54 -7.47
C ALA A 51 0.75 -14.96 -6.04
N TRP A 52 0.46 -15.79 -5.04
CA TRP A 52 0.51 -15.36 -3.64
C TRP A 52 1.92 -14.93 -3.21
N TRP A 53 2.96 -15.65 -3.64
CA TRP A 53 4.35 -15.24 -3.44
C TRP A 53 4.69 -13.92 -4.15
N GLY A 54 4.22 -13.75 -5.39
CA GLY A 54 4.40 -12.52 -6.14
C GLY A 54 3.78 -11.31 -5.44
N LEU A 55 2.54 -11.43 -4.96
CA LEU A 55 1.89 -10.37 -4.19
C LEU A 55 2.58 -10.11 -2.85
N SER A 56 3.00 -11.15 -2.14
CA SER A 56 3.77 -11.00 -0.90
C SER A 56 5.04 -10.18 -1.13
N ALA A 57 5.78 -10.46 -2.21
CA ALA A 57 6.97 -9.71 -2.59
C ALA A 57 6.66 -8.24 -2.94
N ILE A 58 5.55 -7.99 -3.64
CA ILE A 58 5.09 -6.63 -3.97
C ILE A 58 4.75 -5.84 -2.69
N PHE A 59 3.96 -6.40 -1.78
CA PHE A 59 3.62 -5.74 -0.51
C PHE A 59 4.83 -5.54 0.40
N PHE A 60 5.78 -6.47 0.40
CA PHE A 60 7.04 -6.30 1.10
C PHE A 60 7.87 -5.16 0.52
N TYR A 61 7.94 -5.07 -0.81
CA TYR A 61 8.60 -3.94 -1.47
C TYR A 61 7.94 -2.61 -1.15
N MET A 62 6.60 -2.52 -1.22
CA MET A 62 5.86 -1.31 -0.83
C MET A 62 6.11 -0.93 0.64
N SER A 63 6.21 -1.92 1.54
CA SER A 63 6.58 -1.67 2.94
C SER A 63 7.99 -1.08 3.11
N LEU A 64 8.95 -1.52 2.29
CA LEU A 64 10.30 -0.96 2.30
C LEU A 64 10.31 0.45 1.72
N ASP A 65 9.58 0.63 0.62
CA ASP A 65 9.44 1.91 -0.06
C ASP A 65 8.91 2.99 0.89
N GLU A 66 7.77 2.71 1.54
CA GLU A 66 7.15 3.60 2.54
C GLU A 66 8.13 4.02 3.65
N GLY A 67 9.01 3.12 4.09
CA GLY A 67 9.97 3.41 5.15
C GLY A 67 11.25 4.10 4.69
N THR A 68 11.53 4.16 3.39
CA THR A 68 12.85 4.56 2.86
C THR A 68 12.84 5.46 1.63
N ASP A 69 11.66 5.81 1.09
CA ASP A 69 11.49 6.61 -0.12
C ASP A 69 12.24 6.03 -1.34
N MET A 70 12.10 4.72 -1.61
CA MET A 70 12.81 4.07 -2.72
C MET A 70 12.30 4.52 -4.08
N HIS A 71 11.01 4.85 -4.20
CA HIS A 71 10.38 5.36 -5.41
C HIS A 71 10.96 6.73 -5.78
N GLY A 72 11.57 7.44 -4.83
CA GLY A 72 12.41 8.60 -5.08
C GLY A 72 13.53 8.35 -6.09
N LEU A 73 14.04 7.11 -6.21
CA LEU A 73 15.04 6.73 -7.21
C LEU A 73 14.50 6.73 -8.65
N TRP A 74 13.18 6.74 -8.82
CA TRP A 74 12.51 6.76 -10.13
C TRP A 74 12.10 8.17 -10.55
N ARG A 75 12.32 9.17 -9.68
CA ARG A 75 12.11 10.58 -10.01
C ARG A 75 13.10 10.99 -11.11
N ALA A 76 12.59 11.75 -12.07
CA ALA A 76 13.39 12.36 -13.12
C ALA A 76 13.63 13.83 -12.75
N ASP A 77 14.78 14.12 -12.12
CA ASP A 77 15.11 15.45 -11.58
C ASP A 77 14.96 16.61 -12.58
N ASN A 78 15.15 16.33 -13.87
CA ASN A 78 15.05 17.32 -14.96
C ASN A 78 13.69 17.31 -15.68
N TYR A 79 12.70 16.59 -15.18
CA TYR A 79 11.38 16.48 -15.79
C TYR A 79 10.28 16.68 -14.76
N ALA A 80 9.55 17.79 -14.89
CA ALA A 80 8.27 17.97 -14.23
C ALA A 80 7.15 17.57 -15.19
N ILE A 81 6.13 16.90 -14.67
CA ILE A 81 4.90 16.62 -15.41
C ILE A 81 4.29 17.97 -15.83
N PRO A 82 3.87 18.16 -17.10
CA PRO A 82 3.33 19.44 -17.54
C PRO A 82 2.18 19.93 -16.65
N GLY A 83 2.35 21.13 -16.08
CA GLY A 83 1.37 21.76 -15.19
C GLY A 83 1.57 21.47 -13.69
N THR A 84 2.52 20.61 -13.30
CA THR A 84 2.89 20.43 -11.89
C THR A 84 3.97 21.41 -11.45
N ALA A 85 4.04 21.67 -10.14
CA ALA A 85 5.00 22.62 -9.59
C ALA A 85 6.43 22.08 -9.47
N HIS A 86 6.62 20.74 -9.43
CA HIS A 86 7.90 20.13 -9.11
C HIS A 86 8.15 18.80 -9.84
N PRO A 87 9.41 18.47 -10.20
CA PRO A 87 9.83 17.13 -10.65
C PRO A 87 9.59 16.00 -9.66
N PHE A 88 9.22 16.32 -8.41
CA PHE A 88 9.04 15.36 -7.32
C PHE A 88 8.02 14.28 -7.69
N PHE A 89 6.95 14.69 -8.38
CA PHE A 89 5.82 13.82 -8.77
C PHE A 89 6.07 13.02 -10.06
N SER A 90 7.25 13.11 -10.67
CA SER A 90 7.54 12.41 -11.94
C SER A 90 7.51 10.88 -11.82
N TRP A 91 7.69 10.35 -10.61
CA TRP A 91 7.65 8.91 -10.31
C TRP A 91 6.25 8.29 -10.49
N ILE A 92 5.18 9.09 -10.51
CA ILE A 92 3.81 8.64 -10.76
C ILE A 92 3.71 7.95 -12.14
N ILE A 93 4.48 8.38 -13.13
CA ILE A 93 4.48 7.77 -14.49
C ILE A 93 5.00 6.33 -14.45
N PRO A 94 6.21 6.03 -13.95
CA PRO A 94 6.67 4.65 -13.82
C PRO A 94 5.78 3.84 -12.86
N ALA A 95 5.25 4.43 -11.79
CA ALA A 95 4.31 3.75 -10.89
C ALA A 95 3.04 3.29 -11.62
N ALA A 96 2.42 4.17 -12.42
CA ALA A 96 1.25 3.84 -13.23
C ALA A 96 1.53 2.68 -14.20
N PHE A 97 2.71 2.66 -14.83
CA PHE A 97 3.12 1.54 -15.68
C PHE A 97 3.24 0.23 -14.89
N VAL A 98 3.87 0.25 -13.71
CA VAL A 98 3.99 -0.92 -12.83
C VAL A 98 2.61 -1.43 -12.41
N VAL A 99 1.68 -0.55 -12.01
CA VAL A 99 0.31 -0.92 -11.64
C VAL A 99 -0.42 -1.62 -12.79
N ILE A 100 -0.30 -1.10 -14.02
CA ILE A 100 -0.89 -1.74 -15.22
C ILE A 100 -0.30 -3.14 -15.43
N VAL A 101 1.04 -3.27 -15.38
CA VAL A 101 1.73 -4.55 -15.59
C VAL A 101 1.30 -5.57 -14.52
N VAL A 102 1.30 -5.18 -13.24
CA VAL A 102 0.82 -6.02 -12.14
C VAL A 102 -0.64 -6.41 -12.37
N GLY A 103 -1.52 -5.46 -12.70
CA GLY A 103 -2.92 -5.73 -13.01
C GLY A 103 -3.08 -6.79 -14.10
N VAL A 104 -2.36 -6.67 -15.22
CA VAL A 104 -2.39 -7.62 -16.34
C VAL A 104 -1.86 -9.00 -15.94
N ILE A 105 -0.79 -9.07 -15.15
CA ILE A 105 -0.22 -10.36 -14.69
C ILE A 105 -1.21 -11.08 -13.77
N PHE A 106 -1.85 -10.35 -12.86
CA PHE A 106 -2.69 -10.94 -11.81
C PHE A 106 -4.16 -11.09 -12.19
N VAL A 107 -4.67 -10.42 -13.23
CA VAL A 107 -6.10 -10.44 -13.59
C VAL A 107 -6.66 -11.85 -13.79
N ARG A 108 -5.91 -12.73 -14.48
CA ARG A 108 -6.36 -14.11 -14.73
C ARG A 108 -6.40 -14.93 -13.44
N TRP A 109 -5.43 -14.72 -12.55
CA TRP A 109 -5.38 -15.38 -11.25
C TRP A 109 -6.49 -14.87 -10.33
N LEU A 110 -6.80 -13.58 -10.37
CA LEU A 110 -7.86 -12.96 -9.59
C LEU A 110 -9.23 -13.58 -9.88
N PHE A 111 -9.52 -13.89 -11.15
CA PHE A 111 -10.74 -14.60 -11.54
C PHE A 111 -10.80 -16.07 -11.10
N ALA A 112 -9.68 -16.67 -10.69
CA ALA A 112 -9.65 -18.03 -10.17
C ALA A 112 -9.94 -18.11 -8.66
N LEU A 113 -9.96 -16.97 -7.96
CA LEU A 113 -10.27 -16.91 -6.53
C LEU A 113 -11.77 -16.99 -6.26
N PRO A 114 -12.19 -17.33 -5.02
CA PRO A 114 -13.57 -17.16 -4.58
C PRO A 114 -14.05 -15.73 -4.84
N ARG A 115 -15.30 -15.59 -5.29
CA ARG A 115 -15.88 -14.28 -5.69
C ARG A 115 -15.74 -13.19 -4.63
N ARG A 116 -15.89 -13.56 -3.34
CA ARG A 116 -15.75 -12.64 -2.21
C ARG A 116 -14.32 -12.12 -2.09
N THR A 117 -13.34 -13.02 -2.03
CA THR A 117 -11.91 -12.67 -1.98
C THR A 117 -11.50 -11.82 -3.19
N ALA A 118 -11.91 -12.22 -4.40
CA ALA A 118 -11.61 -11.46 -5.61
C ALA A 118 -12.19 -10.03 -5.56
N SER A 119 -13.43 -9.87 -5.09
CA SER A 119 -14.07 -8.55 -4.98
C SER A 119 -13.38 -7.65 -3.95
N LEU A 120 -12.97 -8.23 -2.81
CA LEU A 120 -12.21 -7.48 -1.80
C LEU A 120 -10.82 -7.08 -2.31
N PHE A 121 -10.15 -7.93 -3.09
CA PHE A 121 -8.87 -7.59 -3.72
C PHE A 121 -9.02 -6.45 -4.73
N VAL A 122 -10.07 -6.47 -5.55
CA VAL A 122 -10.38 -5.35 -6.46
C VAL A 122 -10.67 -4.08 -5.68
N LEU A 123 -11.46 -4.16 -4.61
CA LEU A 123 -11.79 -3.01 -3.77
C LEU A 123 -10.54 -2.42 -3.10
N ALA A 124 -9.70 -3.27 -2.51
CA ALA A 124 -8.42 -2.89 -1.90
C ALA A 124 -7.51 -2.20 -2.91
N GLY A 125 -7.33 -2.80 -4.09
CA GLY A 125 -6.53 -2.23 -5.17
C GLY A 125 -7.10 -0.90 -5.68
N ALA A 126 -8.42 -0.78 -5.79
CA ALA A 126 -9.06 0.47 -6.22
C ALA A 126 -8.82 1.60 -5.22
N PHE A 127 -8.94 1.35 -3.91
CA PHE A 127 -8.65 2.34 -2.87
C PHE A 127 -7.19 2.76 -2.92
N PHE A 128 -6.26 1.80 -2.90
CA PHE A 128 -4.83 2.07 -2.90
C PHE A 128 -4.38 2.84 -4.15
N VAL A 129 -4.74 2.37 -5.34
CA VAL A 129 -4.36 3.02 -6.61
C VAL A 129 -5.02 4.40 -6.76
N THR A 130 -6.21 4.61 -6.20
CA THR A 130 -6.85 5.93 -6.22
C THR A 130 -6.08 6.92 -5.35
N GLY A 131 -5.59 6.52 -4.18
CA GLY A 131 -4.66 7.34 -3.39
C GLY A 131 -3.40 7.64 -4.20
N ALA A 132 -2.61 6.59 -4.44
CA ALA A 132 -1.26 6.67 -5.00
C ALA A 132 -1.14 7.31 -6.38
N LEU A 133 -2.15 7.19 -7.25
CA LEU A 133 -2.06 7.76 -8.61
C LEU A 133 -2.96 8.97 -8.80
N VAL A 134 -4.18 8.95 -8.27
CA VAL A 134 -5.16 10.00 -8.54
C VAL A 134 -5.00 11.15 -7.57
N PHE A 135 -5.01 10.87 -6.25
CA PHE A 135 -4.91 11.94 -5.26
C PHE A 135 -3.51 12.52 -5.20
N GLU A 136 -2.47 11.70 -5.29
CA GLU A 136 -1.10 12.24 -5.42
C GLU A 136 -0.95 13.09 -6.70
N GLY A 137 -1.51 12.62 -7.81
CA GLY A 137 -1.54 13.36 -9.07
C GLY A 137 -2.27 14.71 -8.96
N ILE A 138 -3.40 14.76 -8.25
CA ILE A 138 -4.11 16.02 -7.93
C ILE A 138 -3.23 16.89 -7.03
N GLY A 139 -2.58 16.30 -6.02
CA GLY A 139 -1.62 16.94 -5.12
C GLY A 139 -0.50 17.63 -5.91
N ALA A 140 0.00 16.99 -6.97
CA ALA A 140 1.05 17.53 -7.83
C ALA A 140 0.70 18.87 -8.51
N PHE A 141 -0.58 19.10 -8.82
CA PHE A 141 -1.07 20.37 -9.39
C PHE A 141 -1.41 21.41 -8.32
N LEU A 142 -1.64 20.99 -7.07
CA LEU A 142 -2.00 21.87 -5.96
C LEU A 142 -0.82 22.23 -5.07
N ALA A 143 0.27 21.46 -5.13
CA ALA A 143 1.49 21.72 -4.39
C ALA A 143 2.11 23.05 -4.81
N ASP A 144 2.56 23.81 -3.82
CA ASP A 144 3.42 24.99 -3.97
C ASP A 144 4.84 24.65 -3.49
N GLU A 145 5.77 25.60 -3.60
CA GLU A 145 7.17 25.38 -3.16
C GLU A 145 7.29 25.00 -1.67
N THR A 146 6.26 25.30 -0.86
CA THR A 146 6.25 24.98 0.56
C THR A 146 5.73 23.57 0.85
N PHE A 147 4.89 23.00 -0.02
CA PHE A 147 4.14 21.76 0.25
C PHE A 147 3.28 21.82 1.54
N PHE A 148 2.91 23.04 1.99
CA PHE A 148 2.11 23.27 3.19
C PHE A 148 0.84 24.11 2.95
N ASN A 149 0.49 24.36 1.68
CA ASN A 149 -0.77 25.01 1.38
C ASN A 149 -1.98 24.11 1.75
N ALA A 150 -3.07 24.73 2.19
CA ALA A 150 -4.21 24.02 2.75
C ALA A 150 -4.87 23.03 1.77
N SER A 151 -4.94 23.36 0.47
CA SER A 151 -5.50 22.48 -0.55
C SER A 151 -4.68 21.20 -0.72
N TYR A 152 -3.35 21.34 -0.76
CA TYR A 152 -2.45 20.21 -0.85
C TYR A 152 -2.53 19.30 0.38
N LEU A 153 -2.52 19.87 1.60
CA LEU A 153 -2.63 19.09 2.84
C LEU A 153 -3.94 18.28 2.93
N VAL A 154 -5.06 18.85 2.48
CA VAL A 154 -6.34 18.13 2.45
C VAL A 154 -6.28 16.96 1.46
N VAL A 155 -5.73 17.18 0.27
CA VAL A 155 -5.61 16.14 -0.77
C VAL A 155 -4.67 15.02 -0.32
N SER A 156 -3.50 15.36 0.23
CA SER A 156 -2.55 14.39 0.79
C SER A 156 -3.14 13.62 1.98
N THR A 157 -3.96 14.26 2.84
CA THR A 157 -4.68 13.52 3.89
C THR A 157 -5.63 12.47 3.31
N ILE A 158 -6.33 12.80 2.23
CA ILE A 158 -7.25 11.86 1.57
C ILE A 158 -6.48 10.74 0.87
N GLU A 159 -5.40 11.08 0.18
CA GLU A 159 -4.45 10.15 -0.44
C GLU A 159 -4.02 9.05 0.54
N GLU A 160 -3.38 9.45 1.64
CA GLU A 160 -2.88 8.57 2.69
C GLU A 160 -4.00 7.73 3.30
N THR A 161 -5.15 8.35 3.57
CA THR A 161 -6.32 7.64 4.11
C THR A 161 -6.82 6.55 3.16
N LEU A 162 -6.84 6.82 1.85
CA LEU A 162 -7.24 5.85 0.84
C LEU A 162 -6.26 4.70 0.74
N GLU A 163 -4.96 4.98 0.77
CA GLU A 163 -3.91 3.96 0.73
C GLU A 163 -3.96 3.03 1.94
N MET A 164 -3.97 3.62 3.14
CA MET A 164 -4.10 2.87 4.39
C MET A 164 -5.39 2.03 4.41
N SER A 165 -6.50 2.58 3.92
CA SER A 165 -7.77 1.84 3.82
C SER A 165 -7.67 0.69 2.82
N GLY A 166 -7.03 0.90 1.67
CA GLY A 166 -6.82 -0.14 0.66
C GLY A 166 -6.00 -1.31 1.20
N VAL A 167 -4.89 -1.03 1.88
CA VAL A 167 -4.05 -2.06 2.50
C VAL A 167 -4.81 -2.78 3.64
N LEU A 168 -5.67 -2.08 4.40
CA LEU A 168 -6.45 -2.69 5.47
C LEU A 168 -7.49 -3.68 4.90
N ILE A 169 -8.18 -3.28 3.82
CA ILE A 169 -9.13 -4.16 3.11
C ILE A 169 -8.38 -5.37 2.54
N MET A 170 -7.16 -5.19 2.00
CA MET A 170 -6.33 -6.31 1.53
C MET A 170 -6.00 -7.27 2.66
N LEU A 171 -5.50 -6.77 3.79
CA LEU A 171 -5.16 -7.59 4.95
C LEU A 171 -6.38 -8.38 5.44
N PHE A 172 -7.53 -7.72 5.56
CA PHE A 172 -8.79 -8.37 5.91
C PHE A 172 -9.13 -9.50 4.94
N ALA A 173 -9.05 -9.26 3.62
CA ALA A 173 -9.35 -10.25 2.60
C ALA A 173 -8.43 -11.48 2.66
N VAL A 174 -7.14 -11.26 2.95
CA VAL A 174 -6.14 -12.34 3.07
C VAL A 174 -6.36 -13.16 4.34
N LEU A 175 -6.67 -12.52 5.46
CA LEU A 175 -6.99 -13.20 6.71
C LEU A 175 -8.29 -14.01 6.61
N GLU A 176 -9.33 -13.46 6.00
CA GLU A 176 -10.57 -14.18 5.70
C GLU A 176 -10.30 -15.40 4.80
N TYR A 177 -9.47 -15.25 3.77
CA TYR A 177 -9.07 -16.38 2.92
C TYR A 177 -8.30 -17.46 3.70
N LEU A 178 -7.42 -17.08 4.63
CA LEU A 178 -6.71 -18.05 5.49
C LEU A 178 -7.66 -18.83 6.39
N GLU A 179 -8.65 -18.17 6.96
CA GLU A 179 -9.69 -18.81 7.78
C GLU A 179 -10.47 -19.84 6.94
N ASP A 180 -10.88 -19.47 5.72
CA ASP A 180 -11.52 -20.37 4.75
C ASP A 180 -10.64 -21.58 4.38
N GLN A 181 -9.31 -21.41 4.41
CA GLN A 181 -8.35 -22.50 4.22
C GLN A 181 -8.16 -23.39 5.45
N GLY A 182 -8.84 -23.10 6.56
CA GLY A 182 -8.77 -23.84 7.82
C GLY A 182 -7.63 -23.42 8.74
N VAL A 183 -6.97 -22.29 8.47
CA VAL A 183 -5.92 -21.74 9.35
C VAL A 183 -6.59 -21.01 10.50
N ARG A 184 -6.23 -21.36 11.74
CA ARG A 184 -6.77 -20.73 12.95
C ARG A 184 -5.63 -20.23 13.83
N LEU A 185 -5.71 -18.98 14.25
CA LEU A 185 -4.88 -18.43 15.31
C LEU A 185 -5.58 -18.68 16.66
N ALA A 186 -4.96 -19.50 17.51
CA ALA A 186 -5.44 -19.74 18.86
C ALA A 186 -4.42 -19.23 19.88
N LEU A 187 -4.85 -18.33 20.76
CA LEU A 187 -4.10 -17.96 21.96
C LEU A 187 -4.52 -18.92 23.07
N ALA A 188 -3.96 -20.12 23.10
CA ALA A 188 -4.24 -21.06 24.19
C ALA A 188 -3.41 -20.68 25.42
N PRO A 189 -4.00 -20.50 26.62
CA PRO A 189 -3.29 -20.91 27.83
C PRO A 189 -3.18 -22.43 27.77
N GLU A 190 -1.99 -23.01 27.93
CA GLU A 190 -1.89 -24.45 28.17
C GLU A 190 -2.83 -24.84 29.33
N PRO A 191 -3.55 -25.97 29.23
CA PRO A 191 -4.29 -26.46 30.38
C PRO A 191 -3.29 -26.72 31.52
N TYR A 192 -3.57 -26.12 32.68
CA TYR A 192 -2.87 -26.46 33.91
C TYR A 192 -3.37 -27.85 34.32
N ASP A 193 -2.54 -28.87 34.11
CA ASP A 193 -2.75 -30.22 34.66
C ASP A 193 -2.71 -30.22 36.20
#